data_AF-A0ABC9SNX4-F1
#
_entry.id   AF-A0ABC9SNX4-F1
#
_cell.length_a   1.000
_cell.length_b   1.000
_cell.length_c   1.000
_cell.angle_alpha   90.00
_cell.angle_beta   90.00
_cell.angle_gamma   90.00
#
_symmetry.space_group_name_H-M   'P 1'
#
loop_
_entity.id
_entity.type
_entity.pdbx_description
1 polymer ?
#
loop_
_entity_poly.entity_id
_entity_poly.type
_entity_poly.pdbx_seq_one_letter_code
_entity_poly.pdbx_strand_id
1 'polypeptide(L)'
;MNVQLENEQITKLLNDWYQSMLKQQLVKAKQLKEYIDSEINNVKENQNLLLYYSLLDFRYKALTDWISINENSFDEMDNFTTPADDFLAYYYHFFKAFHSTLTSNYTEASEHYEKAKEL
;
A
#
# COMPACT_ATOMS: atom_id res chain seq x y z
N MET A 1 2.33 22.30 -20.32
CA MET A 1 0.96 22.09 -19.83
C MET A 1 1.05 21.06 -18.73
N ASN A 2 1.00 21.46 -17.45
CA ASN A 2 0.98 20.51 -16.34
C ASN A 2 -0.45 19.99 -16.22
N VAL A 3 -0.69 18.78 -16.70
CA VAL A 3 -1.97 18.11 -16.54
C VAL A 3 -1.91 17.43 -15.18
N GLN A 4 -2.63 17.97 -14.19
CA GLN A 4 -2.89 17.23 -12.95
C GLN A 4 -3.71 15.99 -13.30
N LEU A 5 -3.26 14.84 -12.83
CA LEU A 5 -4.01 13.60 -13.00
C LEU A 5 -5.27 13.62 -12.12
N GLU A 6 -6.37 13.11 -12.67
CA GLU A 6 -7.61 12.91 -11.92
C GLU A 6 -7.48 11.70 -10.98
N ASN A 7 -8.28 11.67 -9.91
CA ASN A 7 -8.27 10.59 -8.92
C ASN A 7 -8.38 9.19 -9.55
N GLU A 8 -9.23 9.02 -10.57
CA GLU A 8 -9.40 7.74 -11.27
C GLU A 8 -8.13 7.29 -12.01
N GLN A 9 -7.39 8.22 -12.60
CA GLN A 9 -6.15 7.93 -13.31
C GLN A 9 -5.07 7.46 -12.34
N ILE A 10 -4.99 8.08 -11.16
CA ILE A 10 -4.05 7.68 -10.11
C ILE A 10 -4.43 6.34 -9.50
N THR A 11 -5.71 6.08 -9.25
CA THR A 11 -6.18 4.75 -8.82
C THR A 11 -5.73 3.67 -9.80
N LYS A 12 -5.85 3.93 -11.11
CA LYS A 12 -5.41 2.98 -12.14
C LYS A 12 -3.89 2.75 -12.10
N LEU A 13 -3.09 3.80 -11.93
CA LEU A 13 -1.63 3.67 -11.80
C LEU A 13 -1.24 2.86 -10.57
N LEU A 14 -1.89 3.08 -9.43
CA LEU A 14 -1.68 2.31 -8.20
C LEU A 14 -2.02 0.83 -8.41
N ASN A 15 -3.14 0.53 -9.09
CA ASN A 15 -3.52 -0.83 -9.44
C ASN A 15 -2.47 -1.50 -10.36
N ASP A 16 -2.02 -0.81 -11.42
CA ASP A 16 -1.01 -1.31 -12.34
C ASP A 16 0.34 -1.55 -11.63
N TRP A 17 0.68 -0.68 -10.68
CA TRP A 17 1.86 -0.81 -9.85
C TRP A 17 1.79 -2.07 -8.97
N TYR A 18 0.68 -2.27 -8.26
CA TYR A 18 0.48 -3.48 -7.46
C TYR A 18 0.52 -4.76 -8.30
N GLN A 19 -0.11 -4.76 -9.48
CA GLN A 19 -0.05 -5.89 -10.41
C GLN A 19 1.37 -6.19 -10.89
N SER A 20 2.20 -5.17 -11.09
CA SER A 20 3.61 -5.38 -11.44
C SER A 20 4.42 -6.02 -10.30
N MET A 21 4.11 -5.68 -9.04
CA MET A 21 4.72 -6.32 -7.86
C MET A 21 4.32 -7.79 -7.75
N LEU A 22 3.03 -8.11 -7.92
CA LEU A 22 2.53 -9.48 -7.89
C LEU A 22 3.18 -10.37 -8.97
N LYS A 23 3.44 -9.80 -10.15
CA LYS A 23 4.14 -10.45 -11.26
C LYS A 23 5.67 -10.42 -11.11
N GLN A 24 6.20 -9.89 -10.01
CA GLN A 24 7.63 -9.71 -9.75
C GLN A 24 8.37 -8.95 -10.87
N GLN A 25 7.69 -8.04 -11.57
CA GLN A 25 8.26 -7.23 -12.65
C GLN A 25 9.02 -6.03 -12.06
N LEU A 26 10.14 -6.27 -11.37
CA LEU A 26 10.84 -5.27 -10.55
C LEU A 26 11.19 -3.97 -11.31
N VAL A 27 11.66 -4.08 -12.55
CA VAL A 27 11.98 -2.90 -13.38
C VAL A 27 10.74 -2.05 -13.63
N LYS A 28 9.62 -2.70 -13.99
CA LYS A 28 8.34 -2.00 -14.22
C LYS A 28 7.78 -1.42 -12.92
N ALA A 29 7.87 -2.17 -11.82
CA ALA A 29 7.41 -1.71 -10.51
C ALA A 29 8.19 -0.47 -10.05
N LYS A 30 9.50 -0.45 -10.27
CA LYS A 30 10.33 0.72 -9.98
C LYS A 30 9.94 1.93 -10.83
N GLN A 31 9.78 1.75 -12.15
CA GLN A 31 9.37 2.83 -13.05
C GLN A 31 8.00 3.42 -12.69
N LEU A 32 7.03 2.56 -12.35
CA LEU A 32 5.71 3.00 -11.90
C LEU A 32 5.79 3.74 -10.57
N LYS A 33 6.60 3.28 -9.61
CA LYS A 33 6.84 3.99 -8.35
C LYS A 33 7.35 5.41 -8.60
N GLU A 34 8.43 5.54 -9.38
CA GLU A 34 9.04 6.86 -9.66
C GLU A 34 8.04 7.84 -10.29
N TYR A 35 7.18 7.36 -11.19
CA TYR A 35 6.13 8.16 -11.81
C TYR A 35 5.00 8.52 -10.83
N ILE A 36 4.56 7.58 -9.99
CA ILE A 36 3.51 7.83 -8.99
C ILE A 36 4.01 8.85 -7.96
N ASP A 37 5.25 8.72 -7.48
CA ASP A 37 5.85 9.63 -6.51
C ASP A 37 5.89 11.09 -7.02
N SER A 38 6.06 11.30 -8.34
CA SER A 38 6.01 12.64 -8.95
C SER A 38 4.60 13.23 -9.05
N GLU A 39 3.57 12.39 -9.07
CA GLU A 39 2.18 12.81 -9.25
C GLU A 39 1.37 12.84 -7.94
N ILE A 40 1.72 11.99 -6.96
CA ILE A 40 0.94 11.80 -5.72
C ILE A 40 0.85 13.06 -4.86
N ASN A 41 1.84 13.96 -4.97
CA ASN A 41 1.83 15.25 -4.30
C ASN A 41 0.72 16.20 -4.79
N ASN A 42 0.15 15.96 -5.97
CA ASN A 42 -0.92 16.76 -6.55
C ASN A 42 -2.32 16.33 -6.05
N VAL A 43 -2.41 15.24 -5.28
CA VAL A 43 -3.67 14.57 -4.88
C VAL A 43 -3.89 14.56 -3.37
N LYS A 44 -3.14 15.40 -2.64
CA LYS A 44 -3.02 15.41 -1.17
C LYS A 44 -4.35 15.51 -0.40
N GLU A 45 -5.42 15.94 -1.04
CA GLU A 45 -6.72 16.09 -0.38
C GLU A 45 -7.47 14.75 -0.23
N ASN A 46 -7.13 13.72 -1.02
CA ASN A 46 -7.81 12.43 -0.98
C ASN A 46 -7.11 11.44 -0.03
N GLN A 47 -7.57 11.37 1.22
CA GLN A 47 -7.03 10.50 2.26
C GLN A 47 -7.07 9.00 1.89
N ASN A 48 -8.10 8.56 1.16
CA ASN A 48 -8.22 7.17 0.71
C ASN A 48 -7.13 6.82 -0.33
N LEU A 49 -6.84 7.73 -1.25
CA LEU A 49 -5.76 7.54 -2.23
C LEU A 49 -4.39 7.57 -1.57
N LEU A 50 -4.18 8.47 -0.61
CA LEU A 50 -2.94 8.52 0.15
C LEU A 50 -2.72 7.23 0.92
N LEU A 51 -3.73 6.72 1.62
CA LEU A 51 -3.64 5.44 2.30
C LEU A 51 -3.35 4.30 1.31
N TYR A 52 -4.03 4.28 0.16
CA TYR A 52 -3.80 3.22 -0.82
C TYR A 52 -2.35 3.23 -1.33
N TYR A 53 -1.84 4.42 -1.65
CA TYR A 53 -0.44 4.60 -2.01
C TYR A 53 0.50 4.12 -0.90
N SER A 54 0.30 4.57 0.34
CA SER A 54 1.15 4.21 1.48
C SER A 54 1.18 2.68 1.68
N LEU A 55 0.02 2.01 1.63
CA LEU A 55 -0.08 0.55 1.70
C LEU A 55 0.74 -0.17 0.60
N LEU A 56 0.65 0.32 -0.64
CA LEU A 56 1.42 -0.25 -1.75
C LEU A 56 2.91 0.05 -1.66
N ASP A 57 3.29 1.21 -1.11
CA ASP A 57 4.71 1.55 -0.89
C ASP A 57 5.35 0.64 0.15
N PHE A 58 4.65 0.35 1.24
CA PHE A 58 5.06 -0.68 2.19
C PHE A 58 5.25 -2.05 1.50
N ARG A 59 4.28 -2.47 0.67
CA ARG A 59 4.37 -3.73 -0.07
C ARG A 59 5.55 -3.76 -1.05
N TYR A 60 5.85 -2.63 -1.69
CA TYR A 60 7.01 -2.48 -2.56
C TYR A 60 8.32 -2.59 -1.78
N LYS A 61 8.42 -1.89 -0.64
CA LYS A 61 9.57 -2.01 0.26
C LYS A 61 9.79 -3.44 0.73
N ALA A 62 8.73 -4.17 1.06
CA ALA A 62 8.81 -5.59 1.37
C ALA A 62 9.26 -6.47 0.19
N LEU A 63 9.01 -6.04 -1.05
CA LEU A 63 9.49 -6.76 -2.24
C LEU A 63 10.98 -6.53 -2.47
N THR A 64 11.46 -5.30 -2.27
CA THR A 64 12.80 -4.88 -2.71
C THR A 64 13.83 -4.78 -1.60
N ASP A 65 13.38 -4.59 -0.36
CA ASP A 65 14.22 -4.35 0.81
C ASP A 65 13.56 -4.87 2.09
N TRP A 66 13.18 -6.15 2.09
CA TRP A 66 12.47 -6.77 3.21
C TRP A 66 13.26 -6.77 4.54
N ILE A 67 14.60 -6.73 4.46
CA ILE A 67 15.49 -6.71 5.64
C ILE A 67 15.35 -5.39 6.41
N SER A 68 14.96 -4.31 5.73
CA SER A 68 14.72 -3.00 6.36
C SER A 68 13.39 -2.91 7.12
N ILE A 69 12.53 -3.93 7.04
CA ILE A 69 11.23 -3.94 7.72
C ILE A 69 11.43 -4.25 9.20
N ASN A 70 10.80 -3.42 10.03
CA ASN A 70 10.80 -3.50 11.48
C ASN A 70 9.41 -3.16 12.04
N GLU A 71 9.25 -3.21 13.35
CA GLU A 71 7.97 -2.97 14.04
C GLU A 71 7.30 -1.65 13.63
N ASN A 72 8.08 -0.59 13.37
CA ASN A 72 7.55 0.73 13.06
C ASN A 72 7.26 0.93 11.56
N SER A 73 7.51 -0.08 10.72
CA SER A 73 7.41 0.04 9.26
C SER A 73 5.98 0.16 8.73
N PHE A 74 4.97 0.03 9.60
CA PHE A 74 3.55 0.16 9.28
C PHE A 74 2.87 1.36 10.00
N ASP A 75 3.59 2.08 10.86
CA ASP A 75 3.04 3.15 11.70
C ASP A 75 2.37 4.26 10.89
N GLU A 76 2.89 4.57 9.69
CA GLU A 76 2.30 5.58 8.82
C GLU A 76 0.84 5.26 8.49
N MET A 77 0.55 3.99 8.18
CA MET A 77 -0.78 3.51 7.79
C MET A 77 -1.76 3.52 8.97
N ASP A 78 -1.25 3.30 10.19
CA ASP A 78 -2.05 3.35 11.42
C ASP A 78 -2.51 4.77 11.79
N ASN A 79 -1.90 5.81 11.23
CA ASN A 79 -2.34 7.19 11.43
C ASN A 79 -3.54 7.58 10.56
N PHE A 80 -3.87 6.78 9.54
CA PHE A 80 -5.07 6.99 8.76
C PHE A 80 -6.28 6.41 9.50
N THR A 81 -7.41 7.10 9.45
CA THR A 81 -8.67 6.51 9.87
C THR A 81 -8.95 5.27 9.05
N THR A 82 -9.27 4.14 9.72
CA THR A 82 -9.63 2.90 9.04
C THR A 82 -10.70 3.18 7.96
N PRO A 83 -10.45 2.80 6.71
CA PRO A 83 -11.36 3.10 5.61
C PRO A 83 -12.74 2.48 5.85
N ALA A 84 -13.79 3.22 5.54
CA ALA A 84 -15.16 2.70 5.52
C ALA A 84 -15.46 1.82 4.29
N ASP A 85 -14.53 1.76 3.34
CA ASP A 85 -14.63 0.97 2.11
C ASP A 85 -13.95 -0.38 2.29
N ASP A 86 -14.68 -1.47 2.00
CA ASP A 86 -14.23 -2.86 2.12
C ASP A 86 -12.93 -3.11 1.34
N PHE A 87 -12.76 -2.46 0.18
CA PHE A 87 -11.55 -2.62 -0.63
C PHE A 87 -10.30 -2.14 0.11
N LEU A 88 -10.31 -0.93 0.68
CA LEU A 88 -9.16 -0.41 1.41
C LEU A 88 -9.01 -1.04 2.79
N ALA A 89 -10.11 -1.38 3.45
CA ALA A 89 -10.10 -2.12 4.70
C ALA A 89 -9.43 -3.50 4.51
N TYR A 90 -9.72 -4.19 3.39
CA TYR A 90 -9.07 -5.45 3.03
C TYR A 90 -7.55 -5.26 2.92
N TYR A 91 -7.08 -4.28 2.13
CA TYR A 91 -5.64 -4.06 1.95
C TYR A 91 -4.94 -3.63 3.24
N TYR A 92 -5.59 -2.80 4.05
CA TYR A 92 -5.07 -2.40 5.35
C TYR A 92 -4.85 -3.62 6.24
N HIS A 93 -5.88 -4.45 6.44
CA HIS A 93 -5.77 -5.64 7.29
C HIS A 93 -4.82 -6.68 6.70
N PHE A 94 -4.85 -6.91 5.40
CA PHE A 94 -3.95 -7.86 4.75
C PHE A 94 -2.48 -7.46 4.90
N PHE A 95 -2.14 -6.18 4.66
CA PHE A 95 -0.75 -5.73 4.79
C PHE A 95 -0.31 -5.57 6.24
N LYS A 96 -1.21 -5.24 7.17
CA LYS A 96 -0.90 -5.27 8.60
C LYS A 96 -0.58 -6.69 9.07
N ALA A 97 -1.38 -7.67 8.67
CA ALA A 97 -1.09 -9.07 8.96
C ALA A 97 0.25 -9.53 8.37
N PHE A 98 0.55 -9.09 7.14
CA PHE A 98 1.82 -9.37 6.48
C PHE A 98 3.01 -8.72 7.21
N HIS A 99 2.89 -7.48 7.65
CA HIS A 99 3.87 -6.81 8.51
C HIS A 99 4.11 -7.58 9.81
N SER A 100 3.04 -7.90 10.55
CA SER A 100 3.12 -8.68 11.79
C SER A 100 3.75 -10.06 11.56
N THR A 101 3.56 -10.67 10.39
CA THR A 101 4.23 -11.92 10.01
C THR A 101 5.74 -11.71 9.83
N LEU A 102 6.15 -10.64 9.14
CA LEU A 102 7.57 -10.31 8.94
C LEU A 102 8.28 -9.96 10.26
N THR A 103 7.57 -9.38 11.22
CA THR A 103 8.09 -9.03 12.55
C THR A 103 7.87 -10.11 13.61
N SER A 104 7.41 -11.31 13.21
CA SER A 104 7.15 -12.46 14.09
C SER A 104 6.06 -12.23 15.16
N ASN A 105 5.20 -11.22 15.02
CA ASN A 105 4.01 -11.04 15.84
C ASN A 105 2.83 -11.88 15.29
N TYR A 106 2.93 -13.21 15.43
CA TYR A 106 1.97 -14.14 14.81
C TYR A 106 0.54 -14.04 15.35
N THR A 107 0.36 -13.60 16.60
CA THR A 107 -0.97 -13.38 17.18
C THR A 107 -1.69 -12.26 16.44
N GLU A 108 -1.04 -11.10 16.32
CA GLU A 108 -1.59 -9.95 15.58
C GLU A 108 -1.77 -10.29 14.09
N ALA A 109 -0.83 -11.02 13.50
CA ALA A 109 -0.94 -11.48 12.12
C ALA A 109 -2.22 -12.30 11.90
N SER A 110 -2.51 -13.27 12.77
CA SER A 110 -3.71 -14.10 12.68
C SER A 110 -4.99 -13.28 12.79
N GLU A 111 -5.06 -12.35 13.74
CA GLU A 111 -6.23 -11.48 13.93
C GLU A 111 -6.52 -10.64 12.69
N HIS A 112 -5.49 -10.04 12.11
CA HIS A 112 -5.65 -9.20 10.92
C HIS A 112 -5.94 -10.02 9.65
N TYR A 113 -5.42 -11.24 9.53
CA TYR A 113 -5.81 -12.11 8.42
C TYR A 113 -7.30 -12.52 8.47
N GLU A 114 -7.84 -12.83 9.66
CA GLU A 114 -9.28 -13.12 9.76
C GLU A 114 -10.12 -11.87 9.46
N LYS A 115 -9.75 -10.69 9.96
CA LYS A 115 -10.44 -9.44 9.58
C LYS A 115 -10.42 -9.18 8.07
N ALA A 116 -9.29 -9.41 7.42
CA ALA A 116 -9.18 -9.24 5.97
C ALA A 116 -10.06 -10.24 5.19
N LYS A 117 -10.28 -11.44 5.72
CA LYS A 117 -11.07 -12.50 5.08
C LYS A 117 -12.58 -12.28 5.17
N GLU A 118 -13.03 -11.47 6.13
CA GLU A 118 -14.45 -11.12 6.32
C GLU A 118 -14.94 -10.00 5.38
N LEU A 119 -14.02 -9.37 4.64
CA LEU A 119 -14.26 -8.29 3.66
C LEU A 119 -14.23 -8.84 2.23
#